data_AF-A0A9P2TCL3-F1
#
_entry.id   AF-A0A9P2TCL3-F1
#
_cell.length_a   1.000
_cell.length_b   1.000
_cell.length_c   1.000
_cell.angle_alpha   90.00
_cell.angle_beta   90.00
_cell.angle_gamma   90.00
#
_symmetry.space_group_name_H-M   'P 1'
#
loop_
_entity.id
_entity.type
_entity.pdbx_description
1 polymer ?
#
loop_
_entity_poly.entity_id
_entity_poly.type
_entity_poly.pdbx_seq_one_letter_code
_entity_poly.pdbx_strand_id
1 'polypeptide(L)'
;MFNIGAGEFLVLSVLALLIFGPDQLPKAAAQAGRALRQLRKMADNAKRDIREGLGPEYKDFDVADLHPKRFVQKHFWEAVDEEESSLSVSARLNGRRPPFDNEAT
;
A
#
# COMPACT_ATOMS: atom_id res chain seq x y z
N MET A 1 -21.33 -0.57 13.74
CA MET A 1 -22.79 -0.74 13.64
C MET A 1 -23.09 -1.69 12.48
N PHE A 2 -23.06 -2.99 12.75
CA PHE A 2 -23.54 -4.10 11.90
C PHE A 2 -23.56 -5.32 12.83
N ASN A 3 -24.63 -5.46 13.61
CA ASN A 3 -24.83 -6.63 14.47
C ASN A 3 -25.58 -7.69 13.64
N ILE A 4 -24.89 -8.33 12.70
CA ILE A 4 -25.41 -9.49 11.99
C ILE A 4 -24.85 -10.72 12.70
N GLY A 5 -25.72 -11.46 13.37
CA GLY A 5 -25.41 -12.75 13.94
C GLY A 5 -25.54 -13.87 12.89
N ALA A 6 -25.19 -15.09 13.32
CA ALA A 6 -25.34 -16.27 12.47
C ALA A 6 -26.80 -16.50 12.03
N GLY A 7 -27.77 -16.15 12.88
CA GLY A 7 -29.19 -16.24 12.57
C GLY A 7 -29.63 -15.27 11.46
N GLU A 8 -29.28 -13.98 11.56
CA GLU A 8 -29.60 -13.03 10.49
C GLU A 8 -28.93 -13.39 9.16
N PHE A 9 -27.70 -13.91 9.18
CA PHE A 9 -27.01 -14.34 7.97
C PHE A 9 -27.73 -15.50 7.26
N LEU A 10 -28.31 -16.43 8.02
CA LEU A 10 -29.06 -17.55 7.48
C LEU A 10 -30.36 -17.07 6.82
N VAL A 11 -31.09 -16.15 7.46
CA VAL A 11 -32.29 -15.52 6.90
C VAL A 11 -31.97 -14.76 5.61
N LEU A 12 -30.89 -13.96 5.60
CA LEU A 12 -30.44 -13.24 4.41
C LEU A 12 -30.04 -14.20 3.28
N SER A 13 -29.38 -15.30 3.62
CA SER A 13 -28.98 -16.32 2.64
C SER A 13 -30.22 -16.97 2.01
N VAL A 14 -31.22 -17.35 2.81
CA VAL A 14 -32.48 -17.90 2.29
C VAL A 14 -33.20 -16.88 1.41
N LEU A 15 -33.26 -15.61 1.82
CA LEU A 15 -33.86 -14.55 1.02
C LEU A 15 -33.14 -14.36 -0.31
N ALA A 16 -31.81 -14.34 -0.30
CA ALA A 16 -31.00 -14.24 -1.51
C ALA A 16 -31.22 -15.45 -2.44
N LEU A 17 -31.30 -16.66 -1.89
CA LEU A 17 -31.61 -17.88 -2.65
C LEU A 17 -33.02 -17.83 -3.26
N LEU A 18 -33.98 -17.19 -2.60
CA LEU A 18 -35.35 -17.08 -3.10
C LEU A 18 -35.48 -16.02 -4.20
N ILE A 19 -34.77 -14.90 -4.08
CA ILE A 19 -34.78 -13.82 -5.08
C ILE A 19 -34.00 -14.22 -6.33
N PHE A 20 -32.77 -14.72 -6.17
CA PHE A 20 -31.87 -15.01 -7.28
C PHE A 20 -31.94 -16.46 -7.75
N GLY A 21 -32.33 -17.39 -6.87
CA GLY A 21 -32.31 -18.83 -7.12
C GLY A 21 -31.06 -19.54 -6.58
N PRO A 22 -31.17 -20.77 -6.04
CA PRO A 22 -30.05 -21.52 -5.48
C PRO A 22 -28.99 -21.90 -6.50
N ASP A 23 -29.37 -22.04 -7.77
CA ASP A 23 -28.45 -22.39 -8.85
C ASP A 23 -27.68 -21.19 -9.40
N GLN A 24 -28.20 -19.96 -9.24
CA GLN A 24 -27.62 -18.77 -9.86
C GLN A 24 -26.52 -18.15 -9.01
N LEU A 25 -26.67 -18.13 -7.68
CA LEU A 25 -25.63 -17.63 -6.77
C LEU A 25 -24.26 -18.30 -6.96
N PRO A 26 -24.13 -19.65 -6.97
CA PRO A 26 -22.84 -20.29 -7.17
C PRO A 26 -22.28 -20.07 -8.59
N LYS A 27 -23.14 -20.00 -9.61
CA LYS A 27 -22.73 -19.70 -11.00
C LYS A 27 -22.17 -18.27 -11.10
N ALA A 28 -22.85 -17.29 -10.53
CA ALA A 28 -22.41 -15.90 -10.50
C ALA A 28 -21.10 -15.73 -9.71
N ALA A 29 -20.99 -16.37 -8.54
CA ALA A 29 -19.75 -16.37 -7.76
C ALA A 29 -18.58 -17.01 -8.54
N ALA A 30 -18.82 -18.14 -9.23
CA ALA A 30 -17.81 -18.78 -10.06
C ALA A 30 -17.36 -17.89 -11.23
N GLN A 31 -18.30 -17.20 -11.89
CA GLN A 31 -18.00 -16.25 -12.96
C GLN A 31 -17.19 -15.05 -12.45
N ALA A 32 -17.61 -14.44 -11.34
CA ALA A 32 -16.89 -13.34 -10.70
C ALA A 32 -15.48 -13.77 -10.27
N GLY A 33 -15.33 -14.97 -9.70
CA GLY A 33 -14.03 -15.52 -9.33
C GLY A 33 -13.10 -15.74 -10.53
N ARG A 34 -13.64 -16.25 -11.65
CA ARG A 34 -12.88 -16.39 -12.90
C ARG A 34 -12.46 -15.04 -13.46
N ALA A 35 -13.37 -14.07 -13.49
CA ALA A 35 -13.08 -12.71 -13.94
C ALA A 35 -11.99 -12.06 -13.08
N LEU A 36 -12.10 -12.14 -11.75
CA LEU A 36 -11.10 -11.60 -10.82
C LEU A 36 -9.74 -12.26 -11.03
N ARG A 37 -9.70 -13.58 -11.27
CA ARG A 37 -8.46 -14.30 -11.55
C ARG A 37 -7.84 -13.89 -12.88
N GLN A 38 -8.66 -13.61 -13.89
CA GLN A 38 -8.18 -13.12 -15.17
C GLN A 38 -7.66 -11.68 -15.07
N LEU A 39 -8.35 -10.81 -14.34
CA LEU A 39 -7.87 -9.46 -14.02
C LEU A 39 -6.53 -9.49 -13.29
N ARG A 40 -6.38 -10.36 -12.29
CA ARG A 40 -5.10 -10.54 -11.58
C ARG A 40 -3.99 -10.98 -12.53
N LYS A 41 -4.24 -11.96 -13.40
CA LYS A 41 -3.25 -12.39 -14.40
C LYS A 41 -2.86 -11.27 -15.36
N MET A 42 -3.83 -10.46 -15.81
CA MET A 42 -3.56 -9.32 -16.68
C MET A 42 -2.70 -8.27 -15.98
N ALA A 43 -2.99 -7.96 -14.71
CA ALA A 43 -2.17 -7.06 -13.90
C ALA A 43 -0.75 -7.59 -13.68
N ASP A 44 -0.61 -8.89 -13.38
CA ASP A 44 0.69 -9.54 -13.19
C ASP A 44 1.52 -9.53 -14.49
N ASN A 45 0.89 -9.79 -15.64
CA ASN A 45 1.54 -9.72 -16.95
C ASN A 45 1.97 -8.29 -17.29
N ALA A 46 1.09 -7.30 -17.13
CA ALA A 46 1.43 -5.90 -17.38
C ALA A 46 2.59 -5.43 -16.47
N LYS A 47 2.60 -5.84 -15.20
CA LYS A 47 3.72 -5.58 -14.29
C LYS A 47 5.02 -6.21 -14.80
N ARG A 48 4.98 -7.43 -15.33
CA ARG A 48 6.14 -8.11 -15.92
C ARG A 48 6.64 -7.36 -17.16
N ASP A 49 5.75 -7.02 -18.07
CA ASP A 49 6.09 -6.36 -19.35
C ASP A 49 6.74 -4.98 -19.10
N ILE A 50 6.23 -4.21 -18.13
CA ILE A 50 6.83 -2.94 -17.68
C ILE A 50 8.24 -3.17 -17.11
N ARG A 51 8.42 -4.21 -16.28
CA ARG A 51 9.71 -4.54 -15.65
C ARG A 51 10.76 -5.00 -16.67
N GLU A 52 10.33 -5.68 -17.73
CA GLU A 52 11.19 -6.12 -18.82
C GLU A 52 11.55 -4.98 -19.78
N GLY A 53 10.61 -4.07 -20.08
CA GLY A 53 10.82 -2.95 -21.01
C GLY A 53 11.64 -1.78 -20.45
N LEU A 54 11.61 -1.55 -19.13
CA LEU A 54 12.31 -0.43 -18.49
C LEU A 54 13.75 -0.76 -18.05
N GLY A 55 14.18 -2.01 -18.13
CA GLY A 55 15.53 -2.43 -17.74
C GLY A 55 15.76 -2.55 -16.22
N PRO A 56 16.94 -3.02 -15.79
CA PRO A 56 17.22 -3.40 -14.41
C PRO A 56 17.10 -2.27 -13.38
N GLU A 57 17.11 -1.00 -13.80
CA GLU A 57 16.92 0.18 -12.93
C GLU A 57 15.52 0.25 -12.29
N TYR A 58 14.50 -0.35 -12.92
CA TYR A 58 13.11 -0.36 -12.42
C TYR A 58 12.68 -1.72 -11.87
N LYS A 59 13.62 -2.67 -11.76
CA LYS A 59 13.34 -3.98 -11.13
C LYS A 59 12.86 -3.81 -9.69
N ASP A 60 13.28 -2.75 -9.00
CA ASP A 60 12.94 -2.51 -7.60
C ASP A 60 11.76 -1.54 -7.40
N PHE A 61 11.10 -1.10 -8.49
CA PHE A 61 9.91 -0.26 -8.40
C PHE A 61 8.70 -1.10 -7.96
N ASP A 62 8.43 -1.12 -6.66
CA ASP A 62 7.29 -1.84 -6.11
C ASP A 62 6.01 -1.04 -6.34
N VAL A 63 5.04 -1.60 -7.06
CA VAL A 63 3.74 -0.96 -7.36
C VAL A 63 2.99 -0.56 -6.08
N ALA A 64 3.35 -1.14 -4.93
CA ALA A 64 2.86 -0.76 -3.60
C ALA A 64 3.40 0.59 -3.06
N ASP A 65 4.48 1.13 -3.63
CA ASP A 65 5.02 2.46 -3.30
C ASP A 65 4.30 3.62 -4.01
N LEU A 66 3.38 3.33 -4.94
CA LEU A 66 2.45 4.32 -5.50
C LEU A 66 1.38 4.79 -4.49
N HIS A 67 1.47 4.34 -3.23
CA HIS A 67 0.71 4.94 -2.14
C HIS A 67 1.31 6.33 -1.84
N PRO A 68 0.61 7.44 -2.10
CA PRO A 68 1.19 8.79 -2.06
C PRO A 68 1.80 9.10 -0.69
N LYS A 69 1.21 8.52 0.37
CA LYS A 69 1.69 8.65 1.75
C LYS A 69 3.03 7.96 2.01
N ARG A 70 3.33 6.86 1.32
CA ARG A 70 4.60 6.10 1.48
C ARG A 70 5.70 6.66 0.59
N PHE A 71 5.36 7.11 -0.62
CA PHE A 71 6.26 7.82 -1.53
C PHE A 71 6.76 9.14 -0.92
N VAL A 72 5.85 9.98 -0.43
CA VAL A 72 6.19 11.24 0.26
C VAL A 72 7.00 10.94 1.51
N GLN A 73 6.64 9.91 2.29
CA GLN A 73 7.41 9.54 3.46
C GLN A 73 8.86 9.22 3.09
N LYS A 74 9.12 8.30 2.15
CA LYS A 74 10.50 7.94 1.74
C LYS A 74 11.30 9.14 1.24
N HIS A 75 10.72 9.99 0.38
CA HIS A 75 11.41 11.18 -0.13
C HIS A 75 11.55 12.31 0.90
N PHE A 76 10.67 12.37 1.91
CA PHE A 76 10.78 13.32 3.00
C PHE A 76 11.91 12.96 3.97
N TRP A 77 12.11 11.67 4.28
CA TRP A 77 13.23 11.24 5.15
C TRP A 77 14.59 11.39 4.46
N GLU A 78 14.70 11.13 3.16
CA GLU A 78 15.93 11.32 2.39
C GLU A 78 16.37 12.80 2.33
N ALA A 79 15.42 13.72 2.12
CA ALA A 79 15.69 15.16 2.17
C ALA A 79 16.07 15.65 3.58
N VAL A 80 15.46 15.08 4.63
CA VAL A 80 15.76 15.43 6.03
C VAL A 80 17.14 14.91 6.46
N ASP A 81 17.55 13.72 6.04
CA ASP A 81 18.89 13.18 6.32
C ASP A 81 20.00 13.96 5.58
N GLU A 82 19.75 14.44 4.35
CA GLU A 82 20.67 15.34 3.62
C GLU A 82 20.77 16.73 4.28
N GLU A 83 19.66 17.27 4.79
CA GLU A 83 19.65 18.53 5.54
C GLU A 83 20.31 18.40 6.93
N GLU A 84 20.02 17.35 7.70
CA GLU A 84 20.69 17.12 9.01
C GLU A 84 22.18 16.81 8.84
N SER A 85 22.56 16.05 7.81
CA SER A 85 23.98 15.78 7.55
C SER A 85 24.72 17.05 7.10
N SER A 86 24.13 17.90 6.26
CA SER A 86 24.73 19.19 5.85
C SER A 86 24.77 20.22 6.98
N LEU A 87 23.78 20.24 7.88
CA LEU A 87 23.77 21.05 9.10
C LEU A 87 24.81 20.55 10.11
N SER A 88 24.96 19.24 10.30
CA SER A 88 25.96 18.67 11.21
C SER A 88 27.38 18.83 10.69
N VAL A 89 27.59 18.76 9.37
CA VAL A 89 28.86 19.02 8.71
C VAL A 89 29.20 20.51 8.82
N SER A 90 28.27 21.41 8.52
CA SER A 90 28.49 22.87 8.65
C SER A 90 28.74 23.30 10.10
N ALA A 91 28.06 22.68 11.07
CA ALA A 91 28.29 22.90 12.49
C ALA A 91 29.68 22.40 12.95
N ARG A 92 30.19 21.31 12.35
CA ARG A 92 31.54 20.79 12.61
C ARG A 92 32.63 21.61 11.92
N LEU A 93 32.34 22.20 10.76
CA LEU A 93 33.29 23.03 10.01
C LEU A 93 33.54 24.41 10.65
N ASN A 94 32.60 24.92 11.46
CA ASN A 94 32.77 26.18 12.19
C ASN A 94 33.43 26.05 13.57
N GLY A 95 33.86 24.84 13.99
CA GLY A 95 34.76 24.63 15.13
C GLY A 95 34.26 25.13 16.50
N ARG A 96 33.02 25.62 16.62
CA ARG A 96 32.46 26.13 17.87
C ARG A 96 31.23 25.33 18.24
N ARG A 97 31.38 24.44 19.22
CA ARG A 97 30.24 23.91 19.96
C ARG A 97 29.66 25.08 20.77
N PRO A 98 28.39 25.47 20.63
CA PRO A 98 27.78 26.38 21.56
C PRO A 98 27.87 25.76 22.97
N PRO A 99 28.29 26.54 24.00
CA PRO A 99 28.34 26.01 25.35
C PRO A 99 26.92 25.66 25.78
N PHE A 100 26.69 24.38 26.05
CA PHE A 100 25.48 23.95 26.74
C PHE A 100 25.67 24.25 28.22
N ASP A 101 24.87 25.19 28.74
CA ASP A 101 24.76 25.45 30.17
C ASP A 101 23.79 24.44 30.78
N ASN A 102 24.30 23.60 31.68
CA ASN A 102 23.57 22.54 32.35
C ASN A 102 22.89 23.00 33.65
N GLU A 103 23.01 24.27 34.03
CA GLU A 103 22.35 24.84 35.22
C GLU A 103 20.99 25.52 34.91
N ALA A 104 20.56 25.57 33.65
CA ALA A 104 19.24 26.08 33.28
C ALA A 104 18.15 25.02 33.54
N THR A 105 17.58 25.02 34.76
CA THR A 105 16.31 24.38 35.12
C THR A 105 15.18 25.40 35.16
#